data_AF-A0A954ZY49-F1
#
_entry.id   AF-A0A954ZY49-F1
#
_cell.length_a   1.000
_cell.length_b   1.000
_cell.length_c   1.000
_cell.angle_alpha   90.00
_cell.angle_beta   90.00
_cell.angle_gamma   90.00
#
_symmetry.space_group_name_H-M   'P 1'
#
loop_
_entity.id
_entity.type
_entity.pdbx_description
1 polymer ?
#
loop_
_entity_poly.entity_id
_entity_poly.type
_entity_poly.pdbx_seq_one_letter_code
_entity_poly.pdbx_strand_id
1 'polypeptide(L)'
;MKKFLTVIGIISLVLLLLLASLGVWAYYKFLYTEPLSQSEMADISVDWDIVTRGNWSPWYDAGDGAGTLWNPAASYNAWVAGIPEDDKAWPLMVQAYFDHQDYFDNEVYSEYIGTLPTNPERWGMLEAYLGSTEADAILGQVMEALSKSRVGIVWSNETDPYEHAAYLKEYQTDPTDQYAFDPGPLQFDPELNYPMIDMMLPWLGKHRQLTNFVRCKAAYELERGNAEVFVSSMETLLASTELSKDLPTLISQLVENAIESVAIRTIDWGISTHRERFNEDQLARIDRAIASYVNPDYVWEGEALMFHDTIRRLCDDNGDLSISGVRSFQNSWGGPMGSPTSLPNNLLGDSPQRTLYVYNKMLRHASEQDNLDWDGTHEHTDDLFEQERDKLNFISEMFLDIMLPALDRPAVVVRQLKQETIGVRLGIAAYRHQLRHGAFPESIQAIDDDLIDFEPIDVFNADQLRYTLTENGPLVYSVGADRVDNGGRQGWITKTGWDGVDYRVKNKAEWLTAESAAGLKNDPEAQSDWVLFPMPPDEDEPIEPVNQDESDDELNEPAAPDEPQPTEQAAPEESDG
;
A
#
# COMPACT_ATOMS: atom_id res chain seq x y z
N MET A 1 23.40 -46.74 51.81
CA MET A 1 22.37 -45.76 52.25
C MET A 1 22.89 -44.34 52.36
N LYS A 2 23.85 -43.99 53.24
CA LYS A 2 24.33 -42.60 53.39
C LYS A 2 24.79 -41.93 52.07
N LYS A 3 25.66 -42.59 51.29
CA LYS A 3 26.12 -42.05 49.99
C LYS A 3 24.99 -41.82 48.97
N PHE A 4 23.97 -42.66 48.98
CA PHE A 4 22.82 -42.56 48.09
C PHE A 4 21.92 -41.38 48.47
N LEU A 5 21.67 -41.18 49.77
CA LEU A 5 20.95 -40.00 50.28
C LEU A 5 21.70 -38.69 50.01
N THR A 6 23.03 -38.69 50.06
CA THR A 6 23.85 -37.52 49.71
C THR A 6 23.73 -37.16 48.22
N VAL A 7 23.74 -38.16 47.32
CA VAL A 7 23.57 -37.93 45.87
C VAL A 7 22.18 -37.38 45.56
N ILE A 8 21.12 -37.92 46.17
CA ILE A 8 19.76 -37.38 46.01
C ILE A 8 19.68 -35.94 46.54
N GLY A 9 20.26 -35.66 47.70
CA GLY A 9 20.29 -34.30 48.26
C GLY A 9 21.01 -33.28 47.36
N ILE A 10 22.11 -33.67 46.71
CA ILE A 10 22.82 -32.83 45.74
C ILE A 10 21.96 -32.60 44.49
N ILE A 11 21.33 -33.64 43.94
CA ILE A 11 20.46 -33.51 42.76
C ILE A 11 19.26 -32.60 43.07
N SER A 12 18.62 -32.76 44.24
CA SER A 12 17.52 -31.89 44.66
C SER A 12 17.96 -30.44 44.85
N LEU A 13 19.16 -30.19 45.37
CA LEU A 13 19.71 -28.83 45.51
C LEU A 13 20.00 -28.21 44.13
N VAL A 14 20.57 -28.97 43.19
CA VAL A 14 20.83 -28.51 41.82
C VAL A 14 19.52 -28.17 41.10
N LEU A 15 18.49 -29.02 41.23
CA LEU A 15 17.16 -28.75 40.66
C LEU A 15 16.52 -27.49 41.26
N LEU A 16 16.62 -27.28 42.58
CA LEU A 16 16.14 -26.07 43.24
C LEU A 16 16.87 -24.82 42.76
N LEU A 17 18.19 -24.89 42.60
CA LEU A 17 18.99 -23.78 42.08
C LEU A 17 18.67 -23.50 40.61
N LEU A 18 18.44 -24.52 39.78
CA LEU A 18 18.02 -24.35 38.39
C LEU A 18 16.62 -23.74 38.29
N LEU A 19 15.66 -24.19 39.10
CA LEU A 19 14.31 -23.60 39.17
C LEU A 19 14.33 -22.17 39.69
N ALA A 20 15.17 -21.86 40.69
CA ALA A 20 15.37 -20.49 41.16
C ALA A 20 16.03 -19.62 40.10
N SER A 21 17.00 -20.16 39.35
CA SER A 21 17.68 -19.44 38.26
C SER A 21 16.74 -19.20 37.08
N LEU A 22 15.90 -20.18 36.72
CA LEU A 22 14.82 -20.02 35.74
C LEU A 22 13.77 -19.03 36.21
N GLY A 23 13.42 -19.04 37.51
CA GLY A 23 12.51 -18.07 38.11
C GLY A 23 13.08 -16.65 38.10
N VAL A 24 14.38 -16.48 38.39
CA VAL A 24 15.08 -15.18 38.31
C VAL A 24 15.24 -14.73 36.86
N TRP A 25 15.54 -15.64 35.92
CA TRP A 25 15.61 -15.33 34.49
C TRP A 25 14.24 -14.94 33.92
N ALA A 26 13.19 -15.69 34.26
CA ALA A 26 11.82 -15.35 33.90
C ALA A 26 11.37 -14.05 34.55
N TYR A 27 11.72 -13.80 35.81
CA TYR A 27 11.47 -12.54 36.51
C TYR A 27 12.19 -11.37 35.84
N TYR A 28 13.45 -11.56 35.46
CA TYR A 28 14.26 -10.55 34.76
C TYR A 28 13.68 -10.27 33.37
N LYS A 29 13.43 -11.29 32.55
CA LYS A 29 12.81 -11.09 31.23
C LYS A 29 11.39 -10.50 31.32
N PHE A 30 10.65 -10.80 32.37
CA PHE A 30 9.28 -10.30 32.52
C PHE A 30 9.20 -8.85 33.05
N LEU A 31 10.13 -8.40 33.89
CA LEU A 31 10.03 -7.11 34.58
C LEU A 31 11.17 -6.13 34.27
N TYR A 32 12.34 -6.60 33.86
CA TYR A 32 13.47 -5.72 33.62
C TYR A 32 13.37 -5.09 32.23
N THR A 33 13.53 -3.78 32.19
CA THR A 33 13.79 -3.01 30.98
C THR A 33 15.02 -2.16 31.26
N GLU A 34 15.94 -2.07 30.29
CA GLU A 34 17.09 -1.19 30.43
C GLU A 34 16.61 0.28 30.38
N PRO A 35 16.81 1.11 31.41
CA PRO A 35 16.38 2.51 31.39
C PRO A 35 17.07 3.30 30.29
N LEU A 36 16.40 4.32 29.73
CA LEU A 36 17.00 5.17 28.71
C LEU A 36 18.19 5.97 29.28
N SER A 37 19.25 6.09 28.48
CA SER A 37 20.30 7.09 28.71
C SER A 37 19.78 8.50 28.46
N GLN A 38 20.53 9.53 28.89
CA GLN A 38 20.13 10.92 28.68
C GLN A 38 19.98 11.31 27.20
N SER A 39 20.80 10.72 26.31
CA SER A 39 20.69 10.95 24.87
C SER A 39 19.45 10.27 24.29
N GLU A 40 19.18 9.02 24.66
CA GLU A 40 17.99 8.29 24.18
C GLU A 40 16.69 8.95 24.67
N MET A 41 16.70 9.50 25.89
CA MET A 41 15.56 10.24 26.44
C MET A 41 15.23 11.51 25.65
N ALA A 42 16.19 12.12 24.96
CA ALA A 42 15.92 13.26 24.09
C ALA A 42 15.17 12.84 22.81
N ASP A 43 15.33 11.58 22.39
CA ASP A 43 14.82 11.06 21.12
C ASP A 43 13.48 10.32 21.24
N ILE A 44 12.94 10.19 22.46
CA ILE A 44 11.64 9.53 22.70
C ILE A 44 10.45 10.33 22.15
N SER A 45 10.60 11.65 21.98
CA SER A 45 9.53 12.51 21.53
C SER A 45 9.59 12.72 20.03
N VAL A 46 8.43 12.60 19.40
CA VAL A 46 8.23 12.80 17.98
C VAL A 46 7.88 14.27 17.73
N ASP A 47 8.32 14.79 16.59
CA ASP A 47 7.86 16.09 16.11
C ASP A 47 6.45 15.94 15.52
N TRP A 48 5.44 16.26 16.34
CA TRP A 48 4.04 16.14 15.95
C TRP A 48 3.64 17.15 14.86
N ASP A 49 4.43 18.19 14.59
CA ASP A 49 4.13 19.14 13.52
C ASP A 49 4.21 18.47 12.13
N ILE A 50 4.92 17.34 12.01
CA ILE A 50 5.03 16.58 10.75
C ILE A 50 3.67 15.94 10.40
N VAL A 51 3.12 15.10 11.30
CA VAL A 51 1.82 14.42 11.08
C VAL A 51 0.65 15.39 11.10
N THR A 52 0.70 16.41 11.95
CA THR A 52 -0.40 17.39 12.09
C THR A 52 -0.30 18.55 11.10
N ARG A 53 0.84 18.71 10.44
CA ARG A 53 1.18 19.86 9.57
C ARG A 53 1.06 21.21 10.30
N GLY A 54 1.26 21.19 11.63
CA GLY A 54 1.07 22.34 12.51
C GLY A 54 -0.40 22.80 12.65
N ASN A 55 -1.36 22.03 12.15
CA ASN A 55 -2.78 22.40 12.19
C ASN A 55 -3.45 22.10 13.54
N TRP A 56 -2.97 21.08 14.25
CA TRP A 56 -3.51 20.60 15.53
C TRP A 56 -2.41 19.92 16.35
N SER A 57 -2.70 19.53 17.60
CA SER A 57 -1.74 18.83 18.47
C SER A 57 -2.36 17.56 19.04
N PRO A 58 -1.62 16.45 19.23
CA PRO A 58 -2.13 15.30 19.98
C PRO A 58 -2.61 15.61 21.40
N TRP A 59 -2.15 16.74 21.94
CA TRP A 59 -2.56 17.28 23.22
C TRP A 59 -3.76 18.23 23.05
N TYR A 60 -4.83 17.97 23.79
CA TYR A 60 -6.08 18.71 23.77
C TYR A 60 -6.22 19.60 25.02
N ASP A 61 -6.51 20.88 24.84
CA ASP A 61 -6.81 21.82 25.93
C ASP A 61 -8.32 22.10 25.95
N ALA A 62 -9.03 21.58 26.96
CA ALA A 62 -10.46 21.76 27.11
C ALA A 62 -10.85 23.18 27.60
N GLY A 63 -9.88 24.03 27.97
CA GLY A 63 -10.12 25.40 28.42
C GLY A 63 -10.83 25.51 29.79
N ASP A 64 -11.04 24.38 30.48
CA ASP A 64 -11.69 24.27 31.79
C ASP A 64 -10.72 24.39 32.98
N GLY A 65 -9.42 24.53 32.70
CA GLY A 65 -8.35 24.62 33.69
C GLY A 65 -7.79 23.27 34.15
N ALA A 66 -8.18 22.15 33.54
CA ALA A 66 -7.67 20.81 33.84
C ALA A 66 -6.25 20.53 33.27
N GLY A 67 -5.71 21.43 32.45
CA GLY A 67 -4.44 21.25 31.74
C GLY A 67 -4.61 20.54 30.39
N THR A 68 -3.50 20.22 29.73
CA THR A 68 -3.50 19.52 28.43
C THR A 68 -3.65 18.01 28.61
N LEU A 69 -4.62 17.42 27.91
CA LEU A 69 -4.91 15.98 27.93
C LEU A 69 -4.36 15.31 26.67
N TRP A 70 -3.89 14.06 26.77
CA TRP A 70 -3.61 13.27 25.58
C TRP A 70 -4.94 12.81 24.96
N ASN A 71 -5.42 13.52 23.93
CA ASN A 71 -6.66 13.22 23.21
C ASN A 71 -6.53 13.64 21.74
N PRO A 72 -5.79 12.87 20.94
CA PRO A 72 -5.57 13.18 19.53
C PRO A 72 -6.88 13.19 18.73
N ALA A 73 -7.82 12.29 19.04
CA ALA A 73 -9.14 12.21 18.42
C ALA A 73 -9.90 13.54 18.49
N ALA A 74 -10.09 14.07 19.71
CA ALA A 74 -10.82 15.32 19.92
C ALA A 74 -10.11 16.53 19.31
N SER A 75 -8.77 16.56 19.38
CA SER A 75 -7.98 17.67 18.82
C SER A 75 -8.05 17.73 17.29
N TYR A 76 -7.91 16.60 16.61
CA TYR A 76 -8.10 16.50 15.16
C TYR A 76 -9.54 16.87 14.78
N ASN A 77 -10.55 16.36 15.49
CA ASN A 77 -11.95 16.67 15.20
C ASN A 77 -12.28 18.15 15.39
N ALA A 78 -11.69 18.82 16.39
CA ALA A 78 -11.82 20.26 16.58
C ALA A 78 -11.21 21.04 15.40
N TRP A 79 -10.08 20.59 14.86
CA TRP A 79 -9.50 21.15 13.64
C TRP A 79 -10.39 20.94 12.42
N VAL A 80 -10.90 19.72 12.20
CA VAL A 80 -11.83 19.39 11.10
C VAL A 80 -13.09 20.24 11.14
N ALA A 81 -13.63 20.51 12.34
CA ALA A 81 -14.77 21.41 12.52
C ALA A 81 -14.48 22.87 12.12
N GLY A 82 -13.20 23.28 12.13
CA GLY A 82 -12.76 24.60 11.68
C GLY A 82 -12.51 24.72 10.16
N ILE A 83 -12.47 23.60 9.43
CA ILE A 83 -12.29 23.59 7.98
C ILE A 83 -13.60 24.06 7.31
N PRO A 84 -13.57 25.03 6.36
CA PRO A 84 -14.75 25.43 5.60
C PRO A 84 -15.38 24.23 4.85
N GLU A 85 -16.70 24.12 4.83
CA GLU A 85 -17.39 23.00 4.15
C GLU A 85 -17.02 22.89 2.66
N ASP A 86 -16.82 24.03 1.98
CA ASP A 86 -16.45 24.08 0.57
C ASP A 86 -15.04 23.50 0.28
N ASP A 87 -14.22 23.31 1.33
CA ASP A 87 -12.87 22.75 1.26
C ASP A 87 -12.82 21.25 1.60
N LYS A 88 -13.95 20.63 2.01
CA LYS A 88 -14.03 19.22 2.44
C LYS A 88 -14.43 18.29 1.29
N ALA A 89 -13.60 17.27 1.03
CA ALA A 89 -13.86 16.24 0.02
C ALA A 89 -14.91 15.22 0.48
N TRP A 90 -14.80 14.74 1.73
CA TRP A 90 -15.56 13.60 2.25
C TRP A 90 -17.08 13.75 2.12
N PRO A 91 -17.70 14.90 2.45
CA PRO A 91 -19.14 15.07 2.30
C PRO A 91 -19.61 14.89 0.84
N LEU A 92 -18.81 15.39 -0.11
CA LEU A 92 -19.10 15.28 -1.54
C LEU A 92 -18.83 13.87 -2.07
N MET A 93 -17.80 13.18 -1.57
CA MET A 93 -17.53 11.78 -1.91
C MET A 93 -18.66 10.85 -1.45
N VAL A 94 -19.12 11.03 -0.21
CA VAL A 94 -20.28 10.31 0.34
C VAL A 94 -21.51 10.60 -0.50
N GLN A 95 -21.79 11.88 -0.80
CA GLN A 95 -22.92 12.24 -1.62
C GLN A 95 -22.85 11.59 -3.02
N ALA A 96 -21.71 11.68 -3.70
CA ALA A 96 -21.53 11.10 -5.03
C ALA A 96 -21.75 9.59 -5.05
N TYR A 97 -21.35 8.89 -3.98
CA TYR A 97 -21.58 7.45 -3.84
C TYR A 97 -23.07 7.13 -3.62
N PHE A 98 -23.68 7.72 -2.59
CA PHE A 98 -25.03 7.35 -2.17
C PHE A 98 -26.12 7.89 -3.11
N ASP A 99 -25.92 9.04 -3.76
CA ASP A 99 -26.88 9.54 -4.78
C ASP A 99 -26.91 8.64 -6.04
N HIS A 100 -25.91 7.76 -6.21
CA HIS A 100 -25.76 6.86 -7.36
C HIS A 100 -25.45 5.41 -6.93
N GLN A 101 -25.97 4.98 -5.77
CA GLN A 101 -25.60 3.68 -5.20
C GLN A 101 -25.92 2.51 -6.14
N ASP A 102 -27.07 2.52 -6.81
CA ASP A 102 -27.45 1.49 -7.79
C ASP A 102 -26.43 1.34 -8.93
N TYR A 103 -25.74 2.43 -9.30
CA TYR A 103 -24.68 2.41 -10.30
C TYR A 103 -23.42 1.70 -9.74
N PHE A 104 -23.03 2.02 -8.51
CA PHE A 104 -21.84 1.45 -7.86
C PHE A 104 -22.03 0.00 -7.39
N ASP A 105 -23.25 -0.40 -7.03
CA ASP A 105 -23.59 -1.74 -6.58
C ASP A 105 -23.92 -2.70 -7.74
N ASN A 106 -23.81 -2.21 -8.99
CA ASN A 106 -24.03 -3.03 -10.17
C ASN A 106 -22.98 -4.14 -10.33
N GLU A 107 -23.40 -5.36 -10.63
CA GLU A 107 -22.50 -6.52 -10.76
C GLU A 107 -21.39 -6.31 -11.80
N VAL A 108 -21.75 -5.83 -13.00
CA VAL A 108 -20.78 -5.56 -14.09
C VAL A 108 -19.79 -4.48 -13.69
N TYR A 109 -20.28 -3.43 -13.01
CA TYR A 109 -19.41 -2.39 -12.47
C TYR A 109 -18.45 -2.98 -11.43
N SER A 110 -18.97 -3.65 -10.41
CA SER A 110 -18.17 -4.17 -9.30
C SER A 110 -17.09 -5.16 -9.72
N GLU A 111 -17.35 -5.95 -10.78
CA GLU A 111 -16.40 -6.96 -11.28
C GLU A 111 -15.28 -6.34 -12.13
N TYR A 112 -15.61 -5.39 -13.01
CA TYR A 112 -14.67 -4.94 -14.05
C TYR A 112 -14.13 -3.53 -13.85
N ILE A 113 -14.62 -2.76 -12.87
CA ILE A 113 -14.18 -1.38 -12.67
C ILE A 113 -12.67 -1.29 -12.47
N GLY A 114 -12.07 -0.33 -13.16
CA GLY A 114 -10.63 -0.17 -13.27
C GLY A 114 -10.05 -0.76 -14.58
N THR A 115 -10.75 -1.61 -15.30
CA THR A 115 -10.22 -2.15 -16.57
C THR A 115 -9.91 -1.03 -17.58
N LEU A 116 -8.74 -1.06 -18.21
CA LEU A 116 -8.38 -0.20 -19.34
C LEU A 116 -8.74 -0.89 -20.68
N PRO A 117 -8.82 -0.16 -21.80
CA PRO A 117 -9.14 -0.71 -23.14
C PRO A 117 -8.10 -1.69 -23.74
N THR A 118 -7.21 -2.25 -22.92
CA THR A 118 -6.23 -3.26 -23.32
C THR A 118 -6.81 -4.67 -23.33
N ASN A 119 -7.94 -4.91 -22.64
CA ASN A 119 -8.70 -6.16 -22.68
C ASN A 119 -10.06 -5.90 -23.36
N PRO A 120 -10.22 -6.22 -24.66
CA PRO A 120 -11.44 -5.90 -25.41
C PRO A 120 -12.71 -6.56 -24.86
N GLU A 121 -12.59 -7.76 -24.28
CA GLU A 121 -13.74 -8.49 -23.73
C GLU A 121 -14.29 -7.79 -22.49
N ARG A 122 -13.44 -7.56 -21.49
CA ARG A 122 -13.82 -6.87 -20.25
C ARG A 122 -14.23 -5.42 -20.53
N TRP A 123 -13.50 -4.73 -21.40
CA TRP A 123 -13.81 -3.34 -21.77
C TRP A 123 -15.18 -3.22 -22.44
N GLY A 124 -15.52 -4.15 -23.33
CA GLY A 124 -16.83 -4.18 -24.00
C GLY A 124 -18.01 -4.29 -23.04
N MET A 125 -17.82 -4.88 -21.85
CA MET A 125 -18.85 -4.95 -20.81
C MET A 125 -19.09 -3.59 -20.11
N LEU A 126 -18.06 -2.74 -20.03
CA LEU A 126 -18.12 -1.44 -19.37
C LEU A 126 -18.57 -0.29 -20.28
N GLU A 127 -18.35 -0.38 -21.60
CA GLU A 127 -18.57 0.76 -22.50
C GLU A 127 -19.97 1.39 -22.40
N ALA A 128 -21.00 0.55 -22.27
CA ALA A 128 -22.38 1.02 -22.16
C ALA A 128 -22.64 1.75 -20.83
N TYR A 129 -22.02 1.30 -19.74
CA TYR A 129 -22.11 1.94 -18.41
C TYR A 129 -21.37 3.27 -18.40
N LEU A 130 -20.16 3.30 -18.92
CA LEU A 130 -19.31 4.49 -18.97
C LEU A 130 -19.87 5.58 -19.91
N GLY A 131 -20.60 5.18 -20.95
CA GLY A 131 -21.24 6.10 -21.90
C GLY A 131 -22.60 6.65 -21.48
N SER A 132 -23.07 6.34 -20.27
CA SER A 132 -24.37 6.80 -19.78
C SER A 132 -24.34 8.25 -19.28
N THR A 133 -25.47 8.96 -19.33
CA THR A 133 -25.58 10.31 -18.77
C THR A 133 -25.42 10.33 -17.25
N GLU A 134 -25.71 9.20 -16.60
CA GLU A 134 -25.46 9.02 -15.17
C GLU A 134 -23.95 8.99 -14.88
N ALA A 135 -23.16 8.28 -15.68
CA ALA A 135 -21.70 8.29 -15.55
C ALA A 135 -21.12 9.71 -15.75
N ASP A 136 -21.68 10.53 -16.63
CA ASP A 136 -21.26 11.93 -16.79
C ASP A 136 -21.56 12.77 -15.53
N ALA A 137 -22.72 12.54 -14.90
CA ALA A 137 -23.10 13.21 -13.66
C ALA A 137 -22.21 12.79 -12.49
N ILE A 138 -21.95 11.49 -12.34
CA ILE A 138 -21.03 10.94 -11.33
C ILE A 138 -19.63 11.53 -11.53
N LEU A 139 -19.13 11.57 -12.77
CA LEU A 139 -17.81 12.16 -13.05
C LEU A 139 -17.77 13.62 -12.57
N GLY A 140 -18.78 14.43 -12.87
CA GLY A 140 -18.83 15.82 -12.40
C GLY A 140 -18.76 15.95 -10.87
N GLN A 141 -19.54 15.16 -10.14
CA GLN A 141 -19.56 15.17 -8.67
C GLN A 141 -18.25 14.67 -8.07
N VAL A 142 -17.70 13.58 -8.59
CA VAL A 142 -16.45 12.99 -8.10
C VAL A 142 -15.28 13.93 -8.37
N MET A 143 -15.22 14.55 -9.55
CA MET A 143 -14.17 15.52 -9.87
C MET A 143 -14.24 16.75 -8.97
N GLU A 144 -15.44 17.22 -8.62
CA GLU A 144 -15.60 18.28 -7.63
C GLU A 144 -15.09 17.85 -6.25
N ALA A 145 -15.46 16.65 -5.79
CA ALA A 145 -15.05 16.12 -4.49
C ALA A 145 -13.52 15.93 -4.39
N LEU A 146 -12.90 15.37 -5.42
CA LEU A 146 -11.46 15.10 -5.46
C LEU A 146 -10.61 16.35 -5.68
N SER A 147 -11.21 17.46 -6.13
CA SER A 147 -10.54 18.76 -6.28
C SER A 147 -10.39 19.53 -4.96
N LYS A 148 -10.98 19.04 -3.87
CA LYS A 148 -10.95 19.70 -2.57
C LYS A 148 -9.58 19.57 -1.90
N SER A 149 -9.29 20.49 -0.98
CA SER A 149 -7.97 20.60 -0.35
C SER A 149 -7.82 19.78 0.93
N ARG A 150 -8.93 19.34 1.52
CA ARG A 150 -8.98 18.58 2.77
C ARG A 150 -9.94 17.43 2.65
N VAL A 151 -9.63 16.30 3.32
CA VAL A 151 -10.56 15.18 3.38
C VAL A 151 -11.81 15.58 4.16
N GLY A 152 -11.66 16.23 5.31
CA GLY A 152 -12.78 16.70 6.13
C GLY A 152 -13.57 15.59 6.82
N ILE A 153 -13.02 14.37 6.93
CA ILE A 153 -13.62 13.29 7.71
C ILE A 153 -13.34 13.48 9.20
N VAL A 154 -14.34 13.17 10.02
CA VAL A 154 -14.25 13.13 11.48
C VAL A 154 -13.69 11.78 11.94
N TRP A 155 -12.73 11.81 12.87
CA TRP A 155 -12.20 10.62 13.53
C TRP A 155 -13.22 10.03 14.52
N SER A 156 -13.56 8.78 14.28
CA SER A 156 -14.57 8.00 15.00
C SER A 156 -14.19 6.52 14.91
N ASN A 157 -14.60 5.71 15.89
CA ASN A 157 -14.52 4.25 15.83
C ASN A 157 -15.81 3.60 15.28
N GLU A 158 -16.77 4.43 14.86
CA GLU A 158 -18.03 4.06 14.21
C GLU A 158 -18.28 4.94 12.97
N THR A 159 -19.41 4.75 12.30
CA THR A 159 -19.87 5.56 11.17
C THR A 159 -19.80 7.05 11.48
N ASP A 160 -19.19 7.82 10.59
CA ASP A 160 -19.07 9.27 10.75
C ASP A 160 -20.41 9.99 10.44
N PRO A 161 -20.60 11.25 10.87
CA PRO A 161 -21.86 11.96 10.70
C PRO A 161 -22.34 12.10 9.25
N TYR A 162 -21.43 12.23 8.27
CA TYR A 162 -21.80 12.39 6.86
C TYR A 162 -22.30 11.07 6.28
N GLU A 163 -21.57 9.98 6.50
CA GLU A 163 -21.98 8.64 6.06
C GLU A 163 -23.28 8.21 6.76
N HIS A 164 -23.43 8.48 8.05
CA HIS A 164 -24.67 8.22 8.79
C HIS A 164 -25.86 8.99 8.22
N ALA A 165 -25.68 10.27 7.88
CA ALA A 165 -26.73 11.08 7.26
C ALA A 165 -27.13 10.54 5.87
N ALA A 166 -26.15 10.06 5.08
CA ALA A 166 -26.41 9.45 3.79
C ALA A 166 -27.17 8.12 3.93
N TYR A 167 -26.78 7.27 4.88
CA TYR A 167 -27.52 6.05 5.23
C TYR A 167 -28.99 6.36 5.61
N LEU A 168 -29.22 7.37 6.44
CA LEU A 168 -30.60 7.75 6.83
C LEU A 168 -31.44 8.28 5.66
N LYS A 169 -30.81 8.93 4.67
CA LYS A 169 -31.49 9.43 3.46
C LYS A 169 -31.89 8.29 2.54
N GLU A 170 -30.98 7.36 2.30
CA GLU A 170 -31.17 6.25 1.37
C GLU A 170 -32.12 5.19 1.94
N TYR A 171 -31.86 4.77 3.18
CA TYR A 171 -32.65 3.76 3.87
C TYR A 171 -33.78 4.39 4.67
N GLN A 172 -34.51 5.38 4.13
CA GLN A 172 -35.80 5.75 4.70
C GLN A 172 -36.72 4.54 4.62
N THR A 173 -36.75 3.79 5.72
CA THR A 173 -37.43 2.52 5.82
C THR A 173 -38.91 2.76 5.61
N ASP A 174 -39.51 2.08 4.62
CA ASP A 174 -40.96 1.88 4.66
C ASP A 174 -41.24 1.26 6.03
N PRO A 175 -41.98 1.93 6.93
CA PRO A 175 -42.22 1.43 8.27
C PRO A 175 -43.01 0.11 8.30
N THR A 176 -43.43 -0.40 7.14
CA THR A 176 -44.09 -1.69 6.95
C THR A 176 -43.16 -2.79 6.44
N ASP A 177 -41.93 -2.49 6.02
CA ASP A 177 -40.95 -3.51 5.63
C ASP A 177 -40.30 -4.14 6.87
N GLN A 178 -40.58 -5.42 7.11
CA GLN A 178 -40.04 -6.17 8.23
C GLN A 178 -38.53 -6.52 8.09
N TYR A 179 -37.96 -6.30 6.90
CA TYR A 179 -36.52 -6.48 6.62
C TYR A 179 -35.77 -5.15 6.53
N ALA A 180 -36.45 -4.03 6.78
CA ALA A 180 -35.87 -2.71 6.82
C ALA A 180 -34.68 -2.65 7.81
N PHE A 181 -33.51 -2.26 7.32
CA PHE A 181 -32.34 -2.00 8.13
C PHE A 181 -32.57 -0.73 8.96
N ASP A 182 -32.55 -0.86 10.29
CA ASP A 182 -32.52 0.29 11.21
C ASP A 182 -31.06 0.65 11.51
N PRO A 183 -30.51 1.74 10.95
CA PRO A 183 -29.12 2.12 11.17
C PRO A 183 -28.83 2.50 12.64
N GLY A 184 -29.85 2.62 13.49
CA GLY A 184 -29.70 3.02 14.88
C GLY A 184 -29.30 4.49 15.03
N PRO A 185 -29.16 5.00 16.26
CA PRO A 185 -28.66 6.35 16.51
C PRO A 185 -27.15 6.43 16.26
N LEU A 186 -26.69 7.57 15.72
CA LEU A 186 -25.28 7.93 15.67
C LEU A 186 -24.67 7.87 17.09
N GLN A 187 -23.76 6.93 17.37
CA GLN A 187 -23.03 6.85 18.65
C GLN A 187 -21.69 7.59 18.56
N PHE A 188 -21.74 8.79 18.01
CA PHE A 188 -20.62 9.71 17.95
C PHE A 188 -20.69 10.68 19.13
N ASP A 189 -19.70 10.63 20.01
CA ASP A 189 -19.50 11.62 21.06
C ASP A 189 -18.10 12.25 20.89
N PRO A 190 -18.02 13.50 20.39
CA PRO A 190 -16.74 14.17 20.17
C PRO A 190 -15.94 14.40 21.46
N GLU A 191 -16.54 14.25 22.64
CA GLU A 191 -15.85 14.36 23.94
C GLU A 191 -15.20 13.03 24.35
N LEU A 192 -15.52 11.90 23.71
CA LEU A 192 -14.89 10.61 24.00
C LEU A 192 -13.47 10.54 23.44
N ASN A 193 -12.54 10.12 24.29
CA ASN A 193 -11.14 9.90 23.92
C ASN A 193 -10.97 8.51 23.30
N TYR A 194 -11.44 8.38 22.05
CA TYR A 194 -11.41 7.12 21.32
C TYR A 194 -9.99 6.62 21.03
N PRO A 195 -9.72 5.30 21.11
CA PRO A 195 -8.42 4.75 20.76
C PRO A 195 -8.08 4.96 19.30
N MET A 196 -6.86 5.43 19.03
CA MET A 196 -6.40 5.68 17.67
C MET A 196 -6.40 4.41 16.80
N ILE A 197 -6.11 3.26 17.42
CA ILE A 197 -6.08 1.95 16.74
C ILE A 197 -7.48 1.48 16.28
N ASP A 198 -8.54 1.99 16.89
CA ASP A 198 -9.93 1.64 16.57
C ASP A 198 -10.56 2.63 15.57
N MET A 199 -9.80 3.64 15.10
CA MET A 199 -10.31 4.65 14.18
C MET A 199 -10.71 4.03 12.84
N MET A 200 -11.93 4.32 12.39
CA MET A 200 -12.39 3.93 11.07
C MET A 200 -11.88 4.92 10.01
N LEU A 201 -11.39 4.38 8.89
CA LEU A 201 -10.92 5.14 7.73
C LEU A 201 -11.73 4.77 6.46
N PRO A 202 -13.08 4.90 6.49
CA PRO A 202 -13.95 4.41 5.41
C PRO A 202 -13.67 5.11 4.07
N TRP A 203 -13.21 6.37 4.15
CA TRP A 203 -12.91 7.21 3.02
C TRP A 203 -11.80 6.65 2.11
N LEU A 204 -10.84 5.87 2.65
CA LEU A 204 -9.78 5.25 1.86
C LEU A 204 -10.34 4.25 0.83
N GLY A 205 -11.30 3.42 1.26
CA GLY A 205 -11.97 2.48 0.37
C GLY A 205 -12.76 3.21 -0.72
N LYS A 206 -13.49 4.26 -0.34
CA LYS A 206 -14.26 5.09 -1.29
C LYS A 206 -13.36 5.82 -2.28
N HIS A 207 -12.24 6.39 -1.83
CA HIS A 207 -11.29 7.08 -2.71
C HIS A 207 -10.73 6.15 -3.78
N ARG A 208 -10.37 4.91 -3.44
CA ARG A 208 -9.94 3.89 -4.42
C ARG A 208 -11.04 3.54 -5.41
N GLN A 209 -12.27 3.33 -4.93
CA GLN A 209 -13.41 3.01 -5.78
C GLN A 209 -13.69 4.14 -6.78
N LEU A 210 -13.72 5.39 -6.31
CA LEU A 210 -13.91 6.57 -7.15
C LEU A 210 -12.75 6.79 -8.12
N THR A 211 -11.51 6.50 -7.71
CA THR A 211 -10.33 6.54 -8.59
C THR A 211 -10.47 5.56 -9.75
N ASN A 212 -10.89 4.32 -9.48
CA ASN A 212 -11.12 3.31 -10.52
C ASN A 212 -12.27 3.71 -11.46
N PHE A 213 -13.29 4.41 -10.96
CA PHE A 213 -14.31 4.99 -11.81
C PHE A 213 -13.76 6.08 -12.73
N VAL A 214 -13.10 7.10 -12.15
CA VAL A 214 -12.56 8.23 -12.91
C VAL A 214 -11.57 7.77 -13.97
N ARG A 215 -10.69 6.80 -13.68
CA ARG A 215 -9.73 6.29 -14.68
C ARG A 215 -10.44 5.61 -15.86
N CYS A 216 -11.45 4.78 -15.61
CA CYS A 216 -12.20 4.11 -16.67
C CYS A 216 -12.98 5.11 -17.50
N LYS A 217 -13.67 6.05 -16.84
CA LYS A 217 -14.42 7.09 -17.53
C LYS A 217 -13.50 7.98 -18.35
N ALA A 218 -12.34 8.38 -17.81
CA ALA A 218 -11.34 9.14 -18.56
C ALA A 218 -10.83 8.37 -19.80
N ALA A 219 -10.54 7.06 -19.66
CA ALA A 219 -10.14 6.22 -20.78
C ALA A 219 -11.24 6.12 -21.86
N TYR A 220 -12.50 5.95 -21.44
CA TYR A 220 -13.66 5.98 -22.33
C TYR A 220 -13.75 7.30 -23.10
N GLU A 221 -13.58 8.44 -22.42
CA GLU A 221 -13.59 9.75 -23.06
C GLU A 221 -12.43 9.92 -24.06
N LEU A 222 -11.24 9.40 -23.74
CA LEU A 222 -10.09 9.45 -24.64
C LEU A 222 -10.33 8.66 -25.94
N GLU A 223 -10.90 7.46 -25.85
CA GLU A 223 -11.29 6.63 -27.02
C GLU A 223 -12.26 7.41 -27.95
N ARG A 224 -13.13 8.23 -27.36
CA ARG A 224 -14.07 9.11 -28.10
C ARG A 224 -13.43 10.40 -28.62
N GLY A 225 -12.15 10.62 -28.32
CA GLY A 225 -11.38 11.79 -28.75
C GLY A 225 -11.45 12.98 -27.80
N ASN A 226 -12.04 12.82 -26.63
CA ASN A 226 -12.18 13.88 -25.62
C ASN A 226 -10.94 13.92 -24.71
N ALA A 227 -9.77 14.20 -25.31
CA ALA A 227 -8.49 14.23 -24.60
C ALA A 227 -8.47 15.22 -23.42
N GLU A 228 -9.23 16.32 -23.50
CA GLU A 228 -9.29 17.31 -22.41
C GLU A 228 -9.90 16.73 -21.13
N VAL A 229 -10.95 15.91 -21.25
CA VAL A 229 -11.56 15.25 -20.08
C VAL A 229 -10.56 14.30 -19.46
N PHE A 230 -9.86 13.50 -20.28
CA PHE A 230 -8.79 12.63 -19.82
C PHE A 230 -7.70 13.38 -19.05
N VAL A 231 -7.17 14.48 -19.61
CA VAL A 231 -6.12 15.29 -18.97
C VAL A 231 -6.60 15.83 -17.61
N SER A 232 -7.77 16.46 -17.57
CA SER A 232 -8.31 17.02 -16.33
C SER A 232 -8.58 15.97 -15.25
N SER A 233 -9.03 14.77 -15.64
CA SER A 233 -9.21 13.62 -14.76
C SER A 233 -7.89 13.16 -14.17
N MET A 234 -6.83 13.03 -14.97
CA MET A 234 -5.52 12.61 -14.47
C MET A 234 -4.89 13.67 -13.56
N GLU A 235 -5.01 14.96 -13.89
CA GLU A 235 -4.60 16.06 -13.01
C GLU A 235 -5.30 15.99 -11.65
N THR A 236 -6.61 15.76 -11.65
CA THR A 236 -7.42 15.70 -10.42
C THR A 236 -7.10 14.46 -9.60
N LEU A 237 -6.92 13.28 -10.23
CA LEU A 237 -6.52 12.07 -9.51
C LEU A 237 -5.16 12.25 -8.84
N LEU A 238 -4.17 12.77 -9.56
CA LEU A 238 -2.83 13.04 -9.01
C LEU A 238 -2.86 14.11 -7.92
N ALA A 239 -3.72 15.13 -8.01
CA ALA A 239 -3.87 16.13 -6.96
C ALA A 239 -4.60 15.58 -5.72
N SER A 240 -5.56 14.67 -5.91
CA SER A 240 -6.41 14.13 -4.85
C SER A 240 -5.66 13.28 -3.82
N THR A 241 -4.48 12.78 -4.17
CA THR A 241 -3.60 12.05 -3.24
C THR A 241 -3.24 12.88 -2.00
N GLU A 242 -3.19 14.23 -2.11
CA GLU A 242 -2.98 15.14 -0.98
C GLU A 242 -4.00 14.97 0.15
N LEU A 243 -5.20 14.43 -0.16
CA LEU A 243 -6.26 14.20 0.82
C LEU A 243 -5.83 13.20 1.90
N SER A 244 -4.99 12.21 1.59
CA SER A 244 -4.52 11.23 2.58
C SER A 244 -3.45 11.75 3.51
N LYS A 245 -2.87 12.90 3.19
CA LYS A 245 -1.89 13.56 4.03
C LYS A 245 -2.49 14.34 5.19
N ASP A 246 -3.81 14.53 5.24
CA ASP A 246 -4.49 14.98 6.46
C ASP A 246 -4.41 13.90 7.56
N LEU A 247 -4.20 12.64 7.16
CA LEU A 247 -4.17 11.45 8.00
C LEU A 247 -3.08 10.47 7.54
N PRO A 248 -1.78 10.83 7.64
CA PRO A 248 -0.69 10.09 7.01
C PRO A 248 -0.30 8.85 7.83
N THR A 249 -1.25 7.92 8.00
CA THR A 249 -0.94 6.54 8.41
C THR A 249 -0.38 5.80 7.19
N LEU A 250 0.34 4.72 7.43
CA LEU A 250 0.87 3.81 6.42
C LEU A 250 -0.26 3.33 5.50
N ILE A 251 -1.42 2.97 6.04
CA ILE A 251 -2.54 2.55 5.18
C ILE A 251 -3.03 3.69 4.27
N SER A 252 -3.09 4.93 4.76
CA SER A 252 -3.41 6.09 3.94
C SER A 252 -2.38 6.30 2.82
N GLN A 253 -1.09 6.25 3.16
CA GLN A 253 0.02 6.44 2.20
C GLN A 253 0.10 5.29 1.18
N LEU A 254 -0.22 4.05 1.57
CA LEU A 254 -0.32 2.93 0.64
C LEU A 254 -1.49 3.12 -0.35
N VAL A 255 -2.59 3.74 0.09
CA VAL A 255 -3.70 4.10 -0.79
C VAL A 255 -3.31 5.23 -1.74
N GLU A 256 -2.59 6.26 -1.28
CA GLU A 256 -2.01 7.30 -2.14
C GLU A 256 -1.15 6.69 -3.25
N ASN A 257 -0.22 5.81 -2.89
CA ASN A 257 0.66 5.14 -3.84
C ASN A 257 -0.13 4.28 -4.85
N ALA A 258 -1.22 3.64 -4.41
CA ALA A 258 -2.08 2.89 -5.31
C ALA A 258 -2.81 3.81 -6.31
N ILE A 259 -3.27 4.98 -5.87
CA ILE A 259 -3.94 5.97 -6.71
C ILE A 259 -2.96 6.57 -7.72
N GLU A 260 -1.76 6.97 -7.29
CA GLU A 260 -0.71 7.46 -8.19
C GLU A 260 -0.34 6.39 -9.21
N SER A 261 0.00 5.17 -8.79
CA SER A 261 0.41 4.10 -9.70
C SER A 261 -0.64 3.85 -10.78
N VAL A 262 -1.91 3.89 -10.41
CA VAL A 262 -3.04 3.75 -11.34
C VAL A 262 -3.15 4.93 -12.30
N ALA A 263 -2.99 6.17 -11.82
CA ALA A 263 -3.02 7.36 -12.67
C ALA A 263 -1.84 7.36 -13.67
N ILE A 264 -0.62 7.07 -13.21
CA ILE A 264 0.59 6.99 -14.03
C ILE A 264 0.45 5.92 -15.12
N ARG A 265 -0.06 4.73 -14.78
CA ARG A 265 -0.34 3.67 -15.77
C ARG A 265 -1.41 4.07 -16.79
N THR A 266 -2.44 4.79 -16.33
CA THR A 266 -3.51 5.27 -17.22
C THR A 266 -2.98 6.34 -18.18
N ILE A 267 -2.12 7.24 -17.70
CA ILE A 267 -1.38 8.24 -18.50
C ILE A 267 -0.47 7.55 -19.52
N ASP A 268 0.33 6.59 -19.09
CA ASP A 268 1.20 5.79 -19.95
C ASP A 268 0.41 5.12 -21.08
N TRP A 269 -0.68 4.43 -20.74
CA TRP A 269 -1.58 3.84 -21.73
C TRP A 269 -2.11 4.90 -22.70
N GLY A 270 -2.63 6.02 -22.19
CA GLY A 270 -3.20 7.08 -23.03
C GLY A 270 -2.18 7.65 -24.01
N ILE A 271 -0.96 7.96 -23.56
CA ILE A 271 0.08 8.53 -24.42
C ILE A 271 0.59 7.49 -25.41
N SER A 272 0.85 6.26 -24.97
CA SER A 272 1.44 5.22 -25.82
C SER A 272 0.49 4.73 -26.91
N THR A 273 -0.82 4.71 -26.65
CA THR A 273 -1.83 4.17 -27.57
C THR A 273 -2.61 5.24 -28.33
N HIS A 274 -2.77 6.44 -27.78
CA HIS A 274 -3.59 7.54 -28.34
C HIS A 274 -2.79 8.82 -28.54
N ARG A 275 -1.48 8.71 -28.82
CA ARG A 275 -0.57 9.87 -28.98
C ARG A 275 -1.11 10.98 -29.88
N GLU A 276 -1.84 10.64 -30.94
CA GLU A 276 -2.37 11.57 -31.93
C GLU A 276 -3.54 12.41 -31.42
N ARG A 277 -4.11 12.05 -30.26
CA ARG A 277 -5.20 12.77 -29.61
C ARG A 277 -4.72 13.93 -28.73
N PHE A 278 -3.44 13.94 -28.35
CA PHE A 278 -2.88 14.94 -27.47
C PHE A 278 -2.18 16.06 -28.25
N ASN A 279 -2.26 17.26 -27.71
CA ASN A 279 -1.42 18.38 -28.13
C ASN A 279 -0.29 18.64 -27.10
N GLU A 280 0.63 19.55 -27.44
CA GLU A 280 1.81 19.83 -26.60
C GLU A 280 1.46 20.44 -25.24
N ASP A 281 0.41 21.28 -25.16
CA ASP A 281 -0.06 21.90 -23.92
C ASP A 281 -0.66 20.85 -22.96
N GLN A 282 -1.44 19.91 -23.51
CA GLN A 282 -2.01 18.81 -22.74
C GLN A 282 -0.93 17.88 -22.18
N LEU A 283 0.09 17.53 -22.97
CA LEU A 283 1.22 16.75 -22.49
C LEU A 283 2.05 17.52 -21.45
N ALA A 284 2.21 18.84 -21.60
CA ALA A 284 2.89 19.68 -20.63
C ALA A 284 2.12 19.76 -19.29
N ARG A 285 0.80 19.78 -19.34
CA ARG A 285 -0.08 19.72 -18.16
C ARG A 285 0.04 18.40 -17.41
N ILE A 286 0.00 17.28 -18.14
CA ILE A 286 0.22 15.95 -17.56
C ILE A 286 1.60 15.87 -16.90
N ASP A 287 2.67 16.27 -17.61
CA ASP A 287 4.02 16.26 -17.04
C ASP A 287 4.13 17.11 -15.78
N ARG A 288 3.52 18.30 -15.77
CA ARG A 288 3.48 19.17 -14.58
C ARG A 288 2.71 18.54 -13.42
N ALA A 289 1.58 17.88 -13.69
CA ALA A 289 0.80 17.20 -12.66
C ALA A 289 1.62 16.07 -12.02
N ILE A 290 2.30 15.27 -12.84
CA ILE A 290 3.21 14.22 -12.36
C ILE A 290 4.37 14.85 -11.56
N ALA A 291 5.03 15.88 -12.10
CA ALA A 291 6.16 16.56 -11.45
C ALA A 291 5.78 17.18 -10.10
N SER A 292 4.58 17.74 -9.98
CA SER A 292 4.08 18.35 -8.74
C SER A 292 3.88 17.34 -7.62
N TYR A 293 3.75 16.06 -7.97
CA TYR A 293 3.52 14.97 -7.04
C TYR A 293 4.80 14.20 -6.67
N VAL A 294 5.98 14.59 -7.22
CA VAL A 294 7.23 13.89 -6.95
C VAL A 294 7.67 14.11 -5.49
N ASN A 295 7.38 13.08 -4.69
CA ASN A 295 8.11 12.54 -3.52
C ASN A 295 7.41 12.66 -2.14
N PRO A 296 6.50 11.74 -1.77
CA PRO A 296 6.24 11.47 -0.37
C PRO A 296 7.33 10.50 0.13
N ASP A 297 8.29 11.02 0.88
CA ASP A 297 8.93 10.20 1.92
C ASP A 297 7.81 9.72 2.85
N TYR A 298 7.86 8.47 3.32
CA TYR A 298 6.83 8.02 4.25
C TYR A 298 6.89 8.88 5.52
N VAL A 299 5.75 9.45 5.87
CA VAL A 299 5.52 10.14 7.14
C VAL A 299 5.12 9.08 8.14
N TRP A 300 6.06 8.65 8.97
CA TRP A 300 5.84 7.59 9.96
C TRP A 300 5.26 8.12 11.28
N GLU A 301 5.15 9.43 11.42
CA GLU A 301 4.60 10.08 12.61
C GLU A 301 3.11 9.76 12.83
N GLY A 302 2.39 9.32 11.79
CA GLY A 302 1.05 8.74 11.90
C GLY A 302 1.03 7.42 12.69
N GLU A 303 1.91 6.49 12.32
CA GLU A 303 2.14 5.22 13.05
C GLU A 303 2.61 5.50 14.48
N ALA A 304 3.53 6.45 14.62
CA ALA A 304 4.02 6.87 15.93
C ALA A 304 2.88 7.39 16.79
N LEU A 305 1.99 8.24 16.25
CA LEU A 305 0.85 8.76 16.99
C LEU A 305 -0.07 7.64 17.51
N MET A 306 -0.42 6.69 16.64
CA MET A 306 -1.26 5.54 17.00
C MET A 306 -0.59 4.67 18.08
N PHE A 307 0.71 4.41 17.95
CA PHE A 307 1.45 3.59 18.91
C PHE A 307 1.62 4.32 20.26
N HIS A 308 1.93 5.62 20.22
CA HIS A 308 2.03 6.47 21.41
C HIS A 308 0.70 6.56 22.18
N ASP A 309 -0.43 6.59 21.48
CA ASP A 309 -1.76 6.50 22.10
C ASP A 309 -1.97 5.13 22.75
N THR A 310 -1.67 4.06 22.01
CA THR A 310 -1.79 2.68 22.49
C THR A 310 -0.98 2.45 23.77
N ILE A 311 0.31 2.81 23.79
CA ILE A 311 1.18 2.66 24.97
C ILE A 311 0.65 3.43 26.18
N ARG A 312 0.12 4.65 25.99
CA ARG A 312 -0.46 5.44 27.09
C ARG A 312 -1.71 4.80 27.69
N ARG A 313 -2.52 4.12 26.89
CA ARG A 313 -3.71 3.38 27.36
C ARG A 313 -3.36 2.09 28.10
N LEU A 314 -2.15 1.56 27.90
CA LEU A 314 -1.64 0.42 28.65
C LEU A 314 -1.07 0.82 30.01
N CYS A 315 -0.73 2.10 30.19
CA CYS A 315 -0.16 2.61 31.42
C CYS A 315 -1.23 2.86 32.49
N ASP A 316 -0.82 2.82 33.76
CA ASP A 316 -1.62 3.35 34.87
C ASP A 316 -1.39 4.88 35.06
N ASP A 317 -2.01 5.44 36.11
CA ASP A 317 -1.90 6.87 36.45
C ASP A 317 -0.46 7.30 36.81
N ASN A 318 0.43 6.37 37.15
CA ASN A 318 1.85 6.66 37.43
C ASN A 318 2.70 6.57 36.16
N GLY A 319 2.13 6.14 35.03
CA GLY A 319 2.83 5.99 33.77
C GLY A 319 3.54 4.63 33.63
N ASP A 320 3.24 3.64 34.47
CA ASP A 320 3.81 2.30 34.39
C ASP A 320 2.88 1.35 33.60
N LEU A 321 3.43 0.43 32.81
CA LEU A 321 2.63 -0.61 32.15
C LEU A 321 1.83 -1.41 33.18
N SER A 322 0.52 -1.51 32.98
CA SER A 322 -0.38 -2.15 33.93
C SER A 322 -0.99 -3.44 33.37
N ILE A 323 -1.15 -4.47 34.21
CA ILE A 323 -1.81 -5.73 33.83
C ILE A 323 -3.26 -5.46 33.36
N SER A 324 -3.94 -4.48 33.96
CA SER A 324 -5.27 -4.04 33.55
C SER A 324 -5.26 -3.46 32.14
N GLY A 325 -4.28 -2.60 31.81
CA GLY A 325 -4.11 -2.05 30.47
C GLY A 325 -3.86 -3.16 29.43
N VAL A 326 -2.91 -4.07 29.72
CA VAL A 326 -2.59 -5.21 28.84
C VAL A 326 -3.80 -6.12 28.63
N ARG A 327 -4.56 -6.44 29.68
CA ARG A 327 -5.79 -7.24 29.57
C ARG A 327 -6.87 -6.51 28.78
N SER A 328 -6.95 -5.18 28.90
CA SER A 328 -7.91 -4.40 28.12
C SER A 328 -7.57 -4.57 26.64
N PHE A 329 -6.32 -4.35 26.23
CA PHE A 329 -5.88 -4.59 24.85
C PHE A 329 -6.17 -6.01 24.33
N GLN A 330 -5.85 -7.05 25.11
CA GLN A 330 -6.13 -8.44 24.70
C GLN A 330 -7.61 -8.73 24.44
N ASN A 331 -8.51 -8.04 25.13
CA ASN A 331 -9.95 -8.17 24.95
C ASN A 331 -10.53 -7.13 23.95
N SER A 332 -9.69 -6.25 23.40
CA SER A 332 -10.10 -5.09 22.57
C SER A 332 -10.03 -5.34 21.06
N TRP A 333 -9.95 -6.59 20.60
CA TRP A 333 -10.37 -6.89 19.22
C TRP A 333 -11.90 -6.68 19.11
N GLY A 334 -12.31 -5.40 19.08
CA GLY A 334 -13.70 -4.93 19.13
C GLY A 334 -14.23 -4.51 20.52
N GLY A 335 -13.37 -4.10 21.47
CA GLY A 335 -13.78 -3.66 22.82
C GLY A 335 -13.05 -2.38 23.27
N PRO A 336 -13.61 -1.60 24.23
CA PRO A 336 -13.04 -0.30 24.59
C PRO A 336 -11.72 -0.45 25.33
N MET A 337 -10.64 0.12 24.77
CA MET A 337 -9.40 0.33 25.52
C MET A 337 -9.62 1.33 26.67
N GLY A 338 -8.78 1.25 27.70
CA GLY A 338 -8.79 2.20 28.81
C GLY A 338 -8.48 3.63 28.38
N SER A 339 -8.73 4.58 29.29
CA SER A 339 -8.31 5.98 29.10
C SER A 339 -6.77 6.09 29.09
N PRO A 340 -6.19 6.92 28.22
CA PRO A 340 -4.74 7.12 28.19
C PRO A 340 -4.29 7.94 29.39
N THR A 341 -3.10 7.64 29.92
CA THR A 341 -2.40 8.60 30.79
C THR A 341 -2.02 9.85 29.99
N SER A 342 -2.17 11.03 30.60
CA SER A 342 -1.76 12.32 30.02
C SER A 342 -0.37 12.76 30.50
N LEU A 343 0.42 11.85 31.07
CA LEU A 343 1.80 12.12 31.44
C LEU A 343 2.67 12.41 30.20
N PRO A 344 3.54 13.45 30.24
CA PRO A 344 4.60 13.63 29.26
C PRO A 344 5.51 12.39 29.18
N ASN A 345 6.13 12.15 28.01
CA ASN A 345 6.96 10.96 27.75
C ASN A 345 8.04 10.74 28.82
N ASN A 346 8.70 11.81 29.29
CA ASN A 346 9.77 11.74 30.29
C ASN A 346 9.28 11.45 31.73
N LEU A 347 7.97 11.45 31.97
CA LEU A 347 7.36 11.08 33.24
C LEU A 347 6.73 9.68 33.21
N LEU A 348 6.73 8.99 32.06
CA LEU A 348 6.36 7.58 31.98
C LEU A 348 7.41 6.70 32.68
N GLY A 349 7.03 5.46 33.02
CA GLY A 349 7.96 4.47 33.55
C GLY A 349 9.01 4.02 32.51
N ASP A 350 10.07 3.38 32.98
CA ASP A 350 11.20 2.94 32.13
C ASP A 350 10.74 2.04 30.98
N SER A 351 9.77 1.16 31.21
CA SER A 351 9.27 0.22 30.20
C SER A 351 8.53 0.92 29.04
N PRO A 352 7.46 1.72 29.27
CA PRO A 352 6.89 2.53 28.20
C PRO A 352 7.90 3.42 27.49
N GLN A 353 8.84 4.02 28.23
CA GLN A 353 9.85 4.90 27.64
C GLN A 353 10.73 4.18 26.63
N ARG A 354 11.31 3.03 27.02
CA ARG A 354 12.14 2.21 26.14
C ARG A 354 11.33 1.72 24.93
N THR A 355 10.09 1.30 25.13
CA THR A 355 9.21 0.82 24.06
C THR A 355 8.94 1.90 23.00
N LEU A 356 8.59 3.11 23.43
CA LEU A 356 8.38 4.25 22.53
C LEU A 356 9.66 4.63 21.79
N TYR A 357 10.80 4.65 22.50
CA TYR A 357 12.10 4.92 21.88
C TYR A 357 12.46 3.90 20.80
N VAL A 358 12.34 2.60 21.08
CA VAL A 358 12.63 1.55 20.10
C VAL A 358 11.71 1.67 18.88
N TYR A 359 10.41 1.86 19.10
CA TYR A 359 9.46 2.05 18.00
C TYR A 359 9.83 3.25 17.11
N ASN A 360 10.06 4.42 17.72
CA ASN A 360 10.42 5.64 16.98
C ASN A 360 11.77 5.51 16.28
N LYS A 361 12.71 4.75 16.85
CA LYS A 361 13.98 4.42 16.22
C LYS A 361 13.78 3.57 14.96
N MET A 362 12.89 2.57 14.99
CA MET A 362 12.56 1.76 13.81
C MET A 362 11.90 2.62 12.71
N LEU A 363 10.95 3.47 13.07
CA LEU A 363 10.27 4.36 12.13
C LEU A 363 11.23 5.36 11.47
N ARG A 364 12.13 5.97 12.25
CA ARG A 364 13.16 6.88 11.73
C ARG A 364 14.09 6.16 10.76
N HIS A 365 14.53 4.97 11.13
CA HIS A 365 15.36 4.13 10.25
C HIS A 365 14.64 3.86 8.93
N ALA A 366 13.37 3.46 8.97
CA ALA A 366 12.57 3.23 7.76
C ALA A 366 12.50 4.48 6.85
N SER A 367 12.29 5.67 7.43
CA SER A 367 12.32 6.95 6.69
C SER A 367 13.68 7.22 6.05
N GLU A 368 14.78 6.99 6.77
CA GLU A 368 16.14 7.15 6.25
C GLU A 368 16.43 6.18 5.10
N GLN A 369 15.81 4.99 5.10
CA GLN A 369 15.96 4.03 4.03
C GLN A 369 15.27 4.49 2.73
N ASP A 370 14.13 5.18 2.75
CA ASP A 370 13.31 5.51 1.57
C ASP A 370 14.10 6.15 0.39
N ASN A 371 15.21 6.84 0.68
CA ASN A 371 16.03 7.58 -0.27
C ASN A 371 17.46 7.05 -0.49
N LEU A 372 17.79 5.86 0.01
CA LEU A 372 19.12 5.29 -0.21
C LEU A 372 19.30 4.74 -1.63
N ASP A 373 20.53 4.90 -2.13
CA ASP A 373 20.99 4.30 -3.38
C ASP A 373 20.98 2.76 -3.30
N TRP A 374 20.85 2.11 -4.45
CA TRP A 374 20.77 0.65 -4.60
C TRP A 374 22.08 -0.11 -4.30
N ASP A 375 23.12 0.53 -3.81
CA ASP A 375 24.45 -0.09 -3.69
C ASP A 375 24.57 -1.15 -2.58
N GLY A 376 23.48 -1.39 -1.83
CA GLY A 376 23.34 -2.49 -0.88
C GLY A 376 23.59 -2.09 0.58
N THR A 377 23.71 -0.80 0.90
CA THR A 377 23.74 -0.31 2.30
C THR A 377 22.34 -0.30 2.92
N HIS A 378 21.66 -1.44 2.94
CA HIS A 378 20.36 -1.60 3.58
C HIS A 378 20.54 -2.45 4.84
N GLU A 379 20.35 -1.84 6.01
CA GLU A 379 20.14 -2.59 7.25
C GLU A 379 18.63 -2.80 7.38
N HIS A 380 18.19 -4.05 7.51
CA HIS A 380 16.76 -4.34 7.66
C HIS A 380 16.27 -3.81 8.99
N THR A 381 15.03 -3.33 9.01
CA THR A 381 14.45 -2.83 10.27
C THR A 381 14.34 -3.93 11.32
N ASP A 382 14.16 -5.19 10.89
CA ASP A 382 14.18 -6.37 11.76
C ASP A 382 15.55 -6.59 12.44
N ASP A 383 16.65 -6.39 11.71
CA ASP A 383 18.00 -6.52 12.28
C ASP A 383 18.23 -5.48 13.38
N LEU A 384 17.71 -4.27 13.17
CA LEU A 384 17.78 -3.19 14.16
C LEU A 384 16.91 -3.48 15.38
N PHE A 385 15.74 -4.08 15.19
CA PHE A 385 14.86 -4.49 16.29
C PHE A 385 15.50 -5.60 17.14
N GLU A 386 16.12 -6.60 16.51
CA GLU A 386 16.83 -7.67 17.23
C GLU A 386 17.97 -7.14 18.10
N GLN A 387 18.65 -6.07 17.69
CA GLN A 387 19.68 -5.40 18.50
C GLN A 387 19.13 -4.71 19.76
N GLU A 388 17.85 -4.34 19.76
CA GLU A 388 17.18 -3.71 20.90
C GLU A 388 16.38 -4.72 21.77
N ARG A 389 16.13 -5.92 21.25
CA ARG A 389 15.25 -6.93 21.84
C ARG A 389 15.62 -7.30 23.27
N ASP A 390 16.91 -7.49 23.55
CA ASP A 390 17.42 -7.87 24.88
C ASP A 390 17.28 -6.76 25.95
N LYS A 391 16.98 -5.52 25.53
CA LYS A 391 16.80 -4.36 26.43
C LYS A 391 15.35 -4.19 26.88
N LEU A 392 14.42 -4.91 26.25
CA LEU A 392 12.98 -4.82 26.48
C LEU A 392 12.52 -5.85 27.52
N ASN A 393 11.44 -5.53 28.24
CA ASN A 393 10.72 -6.56 28.98
C ASN A 393 9.79 -7.34 28.04
N PHE A 394 9.31 -8.50 28.50
CA PHE A 394 8.42 -9.38 27.76
C PHE A 394 7.17 -8.69 27.19
N ILE A 395 6.54 -7.79 27.95
CA ILE A 395 5.31 -7.11 27.51
C ILE A 395 5.63 -6.14 26.37
N SER A 396 6.74 -5.40 26.49
CA SER A 396 7.21 -4.44 25.49
C SER A 396 7.62 -5.14 24.18
N GLU A 397 8.37 -6.24 24.30
CA GLU A 397 8.71 -7.13 23.18
C GLU A 397 7.46 -7.61 22.45
N MET A 398 6.47 -8.14 23.20
CA MET A 398 5.20 -8.60 22.64
C MET A 398 4.43 -7.50 21.89
N PHE A 399 4.38 -6.26 22.41
CA PHE A 399 3.67 -5.17 21.75
C PHE A 399 4.38 -4.71 20.48
N LEU A 400 5.71 -4.66 20.49
CA LEU A 400 6.47 -4.33 19.29
C LEU A 400 6.30 -5.42 18.23
N ASP A 401 6.37 -6.70 18.60
CA ASP A 401 6.12 -7.83 17.69
C ASP A 401 4.72 -7.78 17.02
N ILE A 402 3.70 -7.28 17.74
CA ILE A 402 2.32 -7.22 17.24
C ILE A 402 2.03 -5.94 16.44
N MET A 403 2.64 -4.81 16.83
CA MET A 403 2.22 -3.47 16.37
C MET A 403 3.27 -2.76 15.50
N LEU A 404 4.47 -3.31 15.36
CA LEU A 404 5.42 -2.83 14.37
C LEU A 404 4.88 -3.19 12.98
N PRO A 405 4.60 -2.21 12.10
CA PRO A 405 4.13 -2.50 10.76
C PRO A 405 5.27 -3.06 9.90
N ALA A 406 4.95 -3.54 8.71
CA ALA A 406 5.98 -3.89 7.74
C ALA A 406 6.65 -2.61 7.21
N LEU A 407 7.88 -2.33 7.64
CA LEU A 407 8.59 -1.07 7.35
C LEU A 407 9.41 -1.08 6.06
N ASP A 408 10.00 -2.22 5.70
CA ASP A 408 10.92 -2.28 4.54
C ASP A 408 10.18 -2.32 3.19
N ARG A 409 9.01 -2.98 3.14
CA ARG A 409 8.25 -3.16 1.88
C ARG A 409 7.65 -1.86 1.33
N PRO A 410 7.10 -0.95 2.15
CA PRO A 410 6.68 0.37 1.71
C PRO A 410 7.77 1.14 0.96
N ALA A 411 9.02 1.15 1.46
CA ALA A 411 10.16 1.80 0.84
C ALA A 411 10.42 1.28 -0.60
N VAL A 412 10.32 -0.04 -0.80
CA VAL A 412 10.41 -0.66 -2.12
C VAL A 412 9.34 -0.12 -3.07
N VAL A 413 8.10 -0.01 -2.62
CA VAL A 413 6.97 0.49 -3.44
C VAL A 413 7.21 1.93 -3.88
N VAL A 414 7.65 2.81 -2.98
CA VAL A 414 7.91 4.23 -3.30
C VAL A 414 9.03 4.36 -4.33
N ARG A 415 10.13 3.63 -4.17
CA ARG A 415 11.21 3.66 -5.16
C ARG A 415 10.78 3.08 -6.50
N GLN A 416 9.93 2.05 -6.50
CA GLN A 416 9.37 1.52 -7.75
C GLN A 416 8.58 2.62 -8.48
N LEU A 417 7.71 3.30 -7.74
CA LEU A 417 6.84 4.33 -8.27
C LEU A 417 7.62 5.56 -8.75
N LYS A 418 8.68 5.98 -8.04
CA LYS A 418 9.63 7.01 -8.46
C LYS A 418 10.21 6.69 -9.85
N GLN A 419 10.70 5.47 -10.04
CA GLN A 419 11.33 5.06 -11.29
C GLN A 419 10.32 4.96 -12.44
N GLU A 420 9.12 4.41 -12.18
CA GLU A 420 8.00 4.37 -13.13
C GLU A 420 7.61 5.78 -13.59
N THR A 421 7.45 6.71 -12.63
CA THR A 421 7.14 8.12 -12.88
C THR A 421 8.20 8.81 -13.74
N ILE A 422 9.49 8.66 -13.42
CA ILE A 422 10.59 9.23 -14.22
C ILE A 422 10.56 8.67 -15.66
N GLY A 423 10.32 7.37 -15.83
CA GLY A 423 10.22 6.75 -17.15
C GLY A 423 9.07 7.31 -17.99
N VAL A 424 7.88 7.48 -17.41
CA VAL A 424 6.72 8.07 -18.08
C VAL A 424 6.96 9.54 -18.43
N ARG A 425 7.56 10.33 -17.53
CA ARG A 425 7.92 11.72 -17.81
C ARG A 425 8.92 11.82 -18.98
N LEU A 426 9.89 10.90 -19.06
CA LEU A 426 10.82 10.86 -20.19
C LEU A 426 10.11 10.49 -21.50
N GLY A 427 9.13 9.58 -21.45
CA GLY A 427 8.22 9.30 -22.55
C GLY A 427 7.47 10.56 -23.01
N ILE A 428 6.84 11.28 -22.07
CA ILE A 428 6.13 12.55 -22.34
C ILE A 428 7.06 13.57 -23.01
N ALA A 429 8.27 13.76 -22.49
CA ALA A 429 9.26 14.68 -23.05
C ALA A 429 9.60 14.33 -24.50
N ALA A 430 9.82 13.04 -24.81
CA ALA A 430 10.07 12.58 -26.17
C ALA A 430 8.87 12.82 -27.11
N TYR A 431 7.63 12.65 -26.63
CA TYR A 431 6.43 12.97 -27.40
C TYR A 431 6.26 14.46 -27.64
N ARG A 432 6.50 15.31 -26.64
CA ARG A 432 6.47 16.77 -26.80
C ARG A 432 7.52 17.24 -27.80
N HIS A 433 8.73 16.65 -27.77
CA HIS A 433 9.77 16.90 -28.77
C HIS A 433 9.28 16.51 -30.18
N GLN A 434 8.65 15.34 -30.32
CA GLN A 434 8.10 14.87 -31.59
C GLN A 434 7.00 15.79 -32.15
N LEU A 435 6.15 16.37 -31.30
CA LEU A 435 5.16 17.37 -31.72
C LEU A 435 5.81 18.68 -32.20
N ARG A 436 6.96 19.07 -31.63
CA ARG A 436 7.69 20.30 -32.02
C ARG A 436 8.47 20.13 -33.32
N HIS A 437 9.15 18.98 -33.48
CA HIS A 437 10.13 18.77 -34.56
C HIS A 437 9.64 17.82 -35.66
N GLY A 438 8.54 17.12 -35.45
CA GLY A 438 7.95 16.15 -36.38
C GLY A 438 8.60 14.76 -36.35
N ALA A 439 9.61 14.55 -35.51
CA ALA A 439 10.31 13.28 -35.31
C ALA A 439 10.69 13.10 -33.84
N PHE A 440 10.77 11.85 -33.37
CA PHE A 440 11.27 11.56 -32.02
C PHE A 440 12.77 11.88 -31.91
N PRO A 441 13.25 12.24 -30.71
CA PRO A 441 14.65 12.49 -30.48
C PRO A 441 15.46 11.18 -30.60
N GLU A 442 16.64 11.23 -31.21
CA GLU A 442 17.49 10.03 -31.39
C GLU A 442 18.14 9.55 -30.08
N SER A 443 18.19 10.40 -29.06
CA SER A 443 18.69 10.09 -27.72
C SER A 443 18.10 11.05 -26.67
N ILE A 444 18.30 10.76 -25.38
CA ILE A 444 17.87 11.65 -24.29
C ILE A 444 18.51 13.04 -24.42
N GLN A 445 19.76 13.12 -24.86
CA GLN A 445 20.48 14.40 -25.05
C GLN A 445 19.93 15.25 -26.20
N ALA A 446 19.12 14.66 -27.08
CA ALA A 446 18.48 15.39 -28.17
C ALA A 446 17.12 15.99 -27.78
N ILE A 447 16.58 15.65 -26.59
CA ILE A 447 15.36 16.25 -26.04
C ILE A 447 15.64 17.73 -25.75
N ASP A 448 14.68 18.62 -26.04
CA ASP A 448 14.82 20.04 -25.74
C ASP A 448 14.95 20.26 -24.22
N ASP A 449 15.91 21.10 -23.80
CA ASP A 449 16.21 21.33 -22.38
C ASP A 449 14.99 21.76 -21.54
N ASP A 450 14.00 22.44 -22.15
CA ASP A 450 12.77 22.86 -21.46
C ASP A 450 11.71 21.74 -21.30
N LEU A 451 11.92 20.60 -21.93
CA LEU A 451 11.06 19.42 -21.84
C LEU A 451 11.55 18.40 -20.80
N ILE A 452 12.75 18.58 -20.25
CA ILE A 452 13.38 17.66 -19.31
C ILE A 452 14.03 18.43 -18.15
N ASP A 453 13.23 18.77 -17.15
CA ASP A 453 13.66 19.50 -15.94
C ASP A 453 14.11 18.57 -14.79
N PHE A 454 14.32 17.29 -15.09
CA PHE A 454 14.69 16.24 -14.13
C PHE A 454 15.85 15.39 -14.68
N GLU A 455 16.53 14.69 -13.79
CA GLU A 455 17.61 13.77 -14.17
C GLU A 455 17.04 12.35 -14.31
N PRO A 456 17.02 11.76 -15.52
CA PRO A 456 16.47 10.42 -15.74
C PRO A 456 17.50 9.36 -15.33
N ILE A 457 17.78 9.25 -14.04
CA ILE A 457 18.76 8.30 -13.48
C ILE A 457 18.09 6.94 -13.28
N ASP A 458 18.85 5.88 -13.56
CA ASP A 458 18.51 4.51 -13.25
C ASP A 458 18.92 4.17 -11.82
N VAL A 459 17.95 3.90 -10.96
CA VAL A 459 18.19 3.59 -9.54
C VAL A 459 19.10 2.39 -9.32
N PHE A 460 19.25 1.47 -10.28
CA PHE A 460 20.01 0.23 -10.11
C PHE A 460 21.51 0.36 -10.35
N ASN A 461 21.93 1.33 -11.17
CA ASN A 461 23.33 1.51 -11.56
C ASN A 461 23.81 2.97 -11.44
N ALA A 462 22.94 3.91 -11.05
CA ALA A 462 23.19 5.34 -10.98
C ALA A 462 23.64 6.00 -12.31
N ASP A 463 23.52 5.29 -13.43
CA ASP A 463 23.70 5.82 -14.78
C ASP A 463 22.39 6.44 -15.28
N GLN A 464 22.43 7.05 -16.47
CA GLN A 464 21.20 7.48 -17.15
C GLN A 464 20.34 6.27 -17.58
N LEU A 465 19.02 6.39 -17.42
CA LEU A 465 18.02 5.49 -17.98
C LEU A 465 18.32 5.17 -19.45
N ARG A 466 17.97 3.94 -19.86
CA ARG A 466 18.11 3.53 -21.25
C ARG A 466 16.95 4.07 -22.08
N TYR A 467 17.28 4.57 -23.26
CA TYR A 467 16.35 5.11 -24.24
C TYR A 467 16.69 4.53 -25.61
N THR A 468 15.69 3.96 -26.29
CA THR A 468 15.84 3.50 -27.66
C THR A 468 14.58 3.77 -28.48
N LEU A 469 14.74 4.02 -29.77
CA LEU A 469 13.62 4.18 -30.69
C LEU A 469 13.23 2.82 -31.27
N THR A 470 11.96 2.46 -31.11
CA THR A 470 11.36 1.27 -31.73
C THR A 470 10.45 1.69 -32.89
N GLU A 471 9.92 0.73 -33.63
CA GLU A 471 8.90 0.98 -34.66
C GLU A 471 7.64 1.65 -34.10
N ASN A 472 7.33 1.42 -32.81
CA ASN A 472 6.13 1.91 -32.15
C ASN A 472 6.31 3.26 -31.43
N GLY A 473 7.56 3.71 -31.25
CA GLY A 473 7.89 4.92 -30.51
C GLY A 473 9.08 4.73 -29.56
N PRO A 474 9.30 5.67 -28.63
CA PRO A 474 10.37 5.57 -27.65
C PRO A 474 10.12 4.43 -26.66
N LEU A 475 11.19 3.70 -26.34
CA LEU A 475 11.26 2.69 -25.29
C LEU A 475 12.24 3.17 -24.22
N VAL A 476 11.76 3.27 -22.99
CA VAL A 476 12.52 3.67 -21.80
C VAL A 476 12.54 2.51 -20.81
N TYR A 477 13.71 2.16 -20.31
CA TYR A 477 13.87 1.06 -19.37
C TYR A 477 15.06 1.25 -18.42
N SER A 478 14.97 0.58 -17.29
CA SER A 478 16.07 0.37 -16.34
C SER A 478 16.69 -1.00 -16.58
N VAL A 479 18.00 -1.14 -16.31
CA VAL A 479 18.71 -2.43 -16.37
C VAL A 479 18.21 -3.43 -15.31
N GLY A 480 17.43 -2.98 -14.33
CA GLY A 480 16.83 -3.85 -13.32
C GLY A 480 17.84 -4.51 -12.38
N ALA A 481 17.35 -5.53 -11.67
CA ALA A 481 18.01 -6.08 -10.49
C ALA A 481 19.34 -6.81 -10.77
N ASP A 482 19.50 -7.41 -11.95
CA ASP A 482 20.73 -8.10 -12.37
C ASP A 482 21.84 -7.12 -12.81
N ARG A 483 21.47 -5.85 -13.04
CA ARG A 483 22.31 -4.76 -13.55
C ARG A 483 22.92 -5.07 -14.93
N VAL A 484 22.25 -5.90 -15.73
CA VAL A 484 22.65 -6.26 -17.08
C VAL A 484 21.66 -5.63 -18.06
N ASP A 485 22.18 -4.92 -19.05
CA ASP A 485 21.36 -4.36 -20.11
C ASP A 485 20.93 -5.48 -21.08
N ASN A 486 19.64 -5.78 -21.09
CA ASN A 486 19.03 -6.81 -21.93
C ASN A 486 18.25 -6.21 -23.12
N GLY A 487 18.52 -4.95 -23.49
CA GLY A 487 17.94 -4.28 -24.66
C GLY A 487 16.47 -3.88 -24.53
N GLY A 488 15.97 -3.69 -23.31
CA GLY A 488 14.58 -3.36 -22.98
C GLY A 488 13.65 -4.58 -22.96
N ARG A 489 14.18 -5.78 -22.69
CA ARG A 489 13.39 -7.02 -22.68
C ARG A 489 12.68 -7.19 -21.34
N GLN A 490 11.37 -6.95 -21.30
CA GLN A 490 10.56 -7.15 -20.10
C GLN A 490 10.57 -8.62 -19.62
N GLY A 491 10.81 -8.79 -18.32
CA GLY A 491 10.70 -10.07 -17.61
C GLY A 491 9.29 -10.37 -17.15
N TRP A 492 8.98 -11.66 -16.98
CA TRP A 492 7.66 -12.13 -16.54
C TRP A 492 7.84 -13.21 -15.48
N ILE A 493 6.98 -13.19 -14.46
CA ILE A 493 6.93 -14.21 -13.41
C ILE A 493 5.53 -14.83 -13.37
N THR A 494 5.47 -16.08 -12.94
CA THR A 494 4.20 -16.77 -12.67
C THR A 494 3.77 -16.51 -11.24
N LYS A 495 2.53 -16.09 -11.05
CA LYS A 495 1.93 -15.90 -9.73
C LYS A 495 0.61 -16.66 -9.64
N THR A 496 0.50 -17.55 -8.66
CA THR A 496 -0.76 -18.23 -8.36
C THR A 496 -1.71 -17.29 -7.62
N GLY A 497 -2.93 -17.12 -8.15
CA GLY A 497 -4.02 -16.39 -7.54
C GLY A 497 -4.63 -17.13 -6.35
N TRP A 498 -5.50 -16.42 -5.61
CA TRP A 498 -6.25 -17.00 -4.48
C TRP A 498 -7.24 -18.09 -4.91
N ASP A 499 -7.62 -18.06 -6.18
CA ASP A 499 -8.44 -19.06 -6.87
C ASP A 499 -7.64 -20.28 -7.33
N GLY A 500 -6.32 -20.31 -7.12
CA GLY A 500 -5.42 -21.38 -7.53
C GLY A 500 -5.01 -21.33 -9.01
N VAL A 501 -5.34 -20.25 -9.72
CA VAL A 501 -4.98 -20.07 -11.13
C VAL A 501 -3.63 -19.37 -11.25
N ASP A 502 -2.78 -19.84 -12.16
CA ASP A 502 -1.48 -19.22 -12.42
C ASP A 502 -1.62 -18.08 -13.43
N TYR A 503 -1.15 -16.90 -13.04
CA TYR A 503 -1.15 -15.69 -13.86
C TYR A 503 0.27 -15.30 -14.25
N ARG A 504 0.42 -14.79 -15.47
CA ARG A 504 1.70 -14.25 -15.92
C ARG A 504 1.76 -12.75 -15.62
N VAL A 505 2.46 -12.39 -14.56
CA VAL A 505 2.60 -10.98 -14.16
C VAL A 505 3.98 -10.46 -14.54
N LYS A 506 4.07 -9.17 -14.84
CA LYS A 506 5.35 -8.54 -15.15
C LYS A 506 6.30 -8.69 -13.97
N ASN A 507 7.53 -9.08 -14.27
CA ASN A 507 8.60 -9.08 -13.28
C ASN A 507 8.93 -7.63 -12.95
N LYS A 508 8.49 -7.16 -11.78
CA LYS A 508 8.94 -5.88 -11.25
C LYS A 508 10.33 -6.07 -10.68
N ALA A 509 11.22 -5.10 -10.88
CA ALA A 509 12.56 -5.22 -10.36
C ALA A 509 12.54 -5.37 -8.83
N GLU A 510 13.34 -6.31 -8.30
CA GLU A 510 13.41 -6.63 -6.88
C GLU A 510 14.66 -6.05 -6.23
N TRP A 511 14.53 -5.55 -5.00
CA TRP A 511 15.60 -5.00 -4.15
C TRP A 511 16.53 -6.08 -3.64
N LEU A 512 17.72 -6.15 -4.23
CA LEU A 512 18.72 -7.18 -3.98
C LEU A 512 20.05 -6.58 -3.50
N THR A 513 20.68 -7.29 -2.55
CA THR A 513 22.07 -6.99 -2.16
C THR A 513 23.00 -7.14 -3.37
N ALA A 514 24.16 -6.49 -3.33
CA ALA A 514 25.17 -6.63 -4.39
C ALA A 514 25.60 -8.09 -4.61
N GLU A 515 25.64 -8.90 -3.54
CA GLU A 515 25.94 -10.34 -3.63
C GLU A 515 24.80 -11.11 -4.33
N SER A 516 23.55 -10.88 -3.90
CA SER A 516 22.36 -11.50 -4.51
C SER A 516 22.22 -11.13 -6.00
N ALA A 517 22.40 -9.86 -6.33
CA ALA A 517 22.37 -9.37 -7.71
C ALA A 517 23.48 -9.99 -8.58
N ALA A 518 24.69 -10.18 -8.03
CA ALA A 518 25.77 -10.84 -8.74
C ALA A 518 25.45 -12.32 -9.08
N GLY A 519 24.66 -12.98 -8.23
CA GLY A 519 24.16 -14.34 -8.47
C GLY A 519 23.21 -14.45 -9.67
N LEU A 520 22.46 -13.39 -9.97
CA LEU A 520 21.48 -13.37 -11.06
C LEU A 520 22.07 -13.20 -12.45
N LYS A 521 23.31 -12.68 -12.57
CA LYS A 521 23.92 -12.35 -13.88
C LYS A 521 23.97 -13.51 -14.88
N ASN A 522 23.97 -14.75 -14.39
CA ASN A 522 24.02 -15.95 -15.22
C ASN A 522 22.71 -16.75 -15.23
N ASP A 523 21.66 -16.26 -14.57
CA ASP A 523 20.37 -16.90 -14.55
C ASP A 523 19.56 -16.45 -15.78
N PRO A 524 19.26 -17.35 -16.74
CA PRO A 524 18.51 -17.00 -17.95
C PRO A 524 17.09 -16.48 -17.66
N GLU A 525 16.49 -16.86 -16.53
CA GLU A 525 15.17 -16.38 -16.11
C GLU A 525 15.22 -14.95 -15.53
N ALA A 526 16.40 -14.53 -15.06
CA ALA A 526 16.65 -13.18 -14.55
C ALA A 526 17.12 -12.18 -15.63
N GLN A 527 17.40 -12.64 -16.86
CA GLN A 527 17.83 -11.80 -18.00
C GLN A 527 16.68 -10.98 -18.57
N SER A 528 16.30 -9.95 -17.83
CA SER A 528 15.25 -9.01 -18.18
C SER A 528 15.56 -7.61 -17.69
N ASP A 529 15.15 -6.63 -18.47
CA ASP A 529 15.10 -5.24 -18.05
C ASP A 529 13.74 -4.89 -17.46
N TRP A 530 13.71 -3.77 -16.75
CA TRP A 530 12.47 -3.20 -16.25
C TRP A 530 12.00 -2.10 -17.20
N VAL A 531 10.98 -2.42 -18.01
CA VAL A 531 10.40 -1.47 -18.97
C VAL A 531 9.51 -0.47 -18.24
N LEU A 532 9.83 0.82 -18.40
CA LEU A 532 9.16 1.92 -17.71
C LEU A 532 8.23 2.71 -18.64
N PHE A 533 8.51 2.73 -19.94
CA PHE A 533 7.66 3.39 -20.95
C PHE A 533 7.88 2.80 -22.36
N PRO A 534 6.83 2.48 -23.13
CA PRO A 534 5.47 2.28 -22.65
C PRO A 534 5.45 1.12 -21.65
N MET A 535 4.66 1.24 -20.58
CA MET A 535 4.60 0.18 -19.59
C MET A 535 3.96 -1.08 -20.21
N PRO A 536 4.57 -2.26 -20.01
CA PRO A 536 3.95 -3.50 -20.45
C PRO A 536 2.63 -3.70 -19.69
N PRO A 537 1.56 -4.13 -20.39
CA PRO A 537 0.30 -4.48 -19.73
C PRO A 537 0.53 -5.63 -18.76
N ASP A 538 -0.25 -5.69 -17.70
CA ASP A 538 -0.33 -6.90 -16.90
C ASP A 538 -1.09 -7.95 -17.75
N GLU A 539 -0.49 -9.12 -17.99
CA GLU A 539 -1.18 -10.22 -18.69
C GLU A 539 -2.08 -10.94 -17.66
N ASP A 540 -3.35 -10.53 -17.59
CA ASP A 540 -4.37 -11.18 -16.74
C ASP A 540 -4.81 -12.56 -17.26
N GLU A 541 -4.20 -13.05 -18.34
CA GLU A 541 -4.53 -14.36 -18.89
C GLU A 541 -3.95 -15.46 -17.99
N PRO A 542 -4.78 -16.44 -17.57
CA PRO A 542 -4.28 -17.68 -17.00
C PRO A 542 -3.19 -18.23 -17.93
N ILE A 543 -2.06 -18.64 -17.38
CA ILE A 543 -1.15 -19.50 -18.12
C ILE A 543 -1.97 -20.76 -18.42
N GLU A 544 -2.38 -20.96 -19.68
CA GLU A 544 -3.09 -22.19 -20.05
C GLU A 544 -2.26 -23.35 -19.49
N PRO A 545 -2.87 -24.26 -18.69
CA PRO A 545 -2.14 -25.42 -18.24
C PRO A 545 -1.60 -26.08 -19.49
N VAL A 546 -0.28 -26.21 -19.58
CA VAL A 546 0.36 -27.01 -20.61
C VAL A 546 -0.42 -28.32 -20.61
N ASN A 547 -1.13 -28.62 -21.72
CA ASN A 547 -1.81 -29.90 -21.87
C ASN A 547 -0.76 -30.99 -21.62
N GLN A 548 -0.73 -31.53 -20.40
CA GLN A 548 0.04 -32.70 -20.03
C GLN A 548 -0.67 -33.98 -20.49
N ASP A 549 -1.61 -33.87 -21.44
CA ASP A 549 -2.39 -34.97 -22.00
C ASP A 549 -2.07 -35.22 -23.49
N GLU A 550 -0.84 -34.92 -23.96
CA GLU A 550 -0.32 -35.46 -25.23
C GLU A 550 1.02 -36.21 -25.10
N SER A 551 1.45 -36.53 -23.87
CA SER A 551 2.52 -37.52 -23.67
C SER A 551 2.33 -38.24 -22.34
N ASP A 552 1.51 -39.30 -22.33
CA ASP A 552 1.70 -40.50 -21.50
C ASP A 552 0.56 -41.55 -21.62
N ASP A 553 -0.38 -41.42 -22.56
CA ASP A 553 -1.46 -42.41 -22.80
C ASP A 553 -1.17 -43.46 -23.91
N GLU A 554 0.09 -43.83 -24.12
CA GLU A 554 0.45 -45.02 -24.92
C GLU A 554 1.05 -46.19 -24.11
N LEU A 555 1.02 -46.13 -22.78
CA LEU A 555 1.51 -47.22 -21.93
C LEU A 555 0.63 -47.45 -20.69
N ASN A 556 -0.61 -47.92 -20.88
CA ASN A 556 -1.28 -48.84 -19.94
C ASN A 556 -2.67 -49.27 -20.47
N GLU A 557 -2.70 -50.11 -21.51
CA GLU A 557 -3.86 -51.00 -21.69
C GLU A 557 -3.76 -52.15 -20.67
N PRO A 558 -4.76 -52.34 -19.77
CA PRO A 558 -4.78 -53.49 -18.87
C PRO A 558 -5.12 -54.78 -19.64
N ALA A 559 -4.21 -55.75 -19.53
CA ALA A 559 -4.28 -57.07 -20.13
C ALA A 559 -5.63 -57.77 -19.91
N ALA A 560 -6.28 -58.18 -21.00
CA ALA A 560 -7.39 -59.13 -21.01
C ALA A 560 -6.90 -60.54 -20.58
N PRO A 561 -7.73 -61.33 -19.89
CA PRO A 561 -7.30 -62.61 -19.32
C PRO A 561 -7.13 -63.72 -20.36
N ASP A 562 -6.09 -64.53 -20.15
CA ASP A 562 -5.68 -65.71 -20.91
C ASP A 562 -6.81 -66.72 -21.17
N GLU A 563 -6.99 -67.10 -22.44
CA GLU A 563 -7.49 -68.42 -22.84
C GLU A 563 -6.70 -68.94 -24.08
N PRO A 564 -6.58 -70.26 -24.26
CA PRO A 564 -5.31 -70.92 -24.54
C PRO A 564 -4.98 -71.11 -26.02
N GLN A 565 -3.67 -71.06 -26.35
CA GLN A 565 -3.13 -71.49 -27.64
C GLN A 565 -3.37 -73.00 -27.89
N PRO A 566 -3.52 -73.43 -29.15
CA PRO A 566 -2.32 -73.93 -29.85
C PRO A 566 -2.27 -73.75 -31.39
N THR A 567 -1.05 -73.96 -31.89
CA THR A 567 -0.63 -74.43 -33.24
C THR A 567 -0.54 -73.44 -34.41
N GLU A 568 0.67 -72.89 -34.58
CA GLU A 568 1.58 -73.14 -35.71
C GLU A 568 0.95 -73.56 -37.06
N GLN A 569 0.98 -72.68 -38.07
CA GLN A 569 1.60 -72.96 -39.38
C GLN A 569 1.45 -71.80 -40.41
N ALA A 570 2.60 -71.46 -41.01
CA ALA A 570 2.84 -71.12 -42.41
C ALA A 570 2.21 -69.86 -43.06
N ALA A 571 3.11 -68.98 -43.51
CA ALA A 571 2.93 -68.08 -44.66
C ALA A 571 2.60 -68.88 -45.95
N PRO A 572 2.08 -68.29 -47.05
CA PRO A 572 2.84 -67.27 -47.79
C PRO A 572 2.02 -66.18 -48.53
N GLU A 573 2.77 -65.16 -48.95
CA GLU A 573 2.77 -64.42 -50.23
C GLU A 573 1.51 -64.27 -51.11
N GLU A 574 1.47 -63.05 -51.69
CA GLU A 574 1.01 -62.69 -53.04
C GLU A 574 -0.50 -62.70 -53.34
N SER A 575 -1.07 -61.51 -53.60
CA SER A 575 -1.14 -60.90 -54.94
C SER A 575 -2.36 -59.97 -55.09
N ASP A 576 -2.07 -58.84 -55.73
CA ASP A 576 -2.90 -57.95 -56.56
C ASP A 576 -4.43 -58.10 -56.59
N GLY A 577 -5.08 -56.93 -56.47
CA GLY A 577 -6.46 -56.66 -56.87
C GLY A 577 -6.84 -55.22 -56.62
#